data_AF-A0A813IQA8-F1
#
_entry.id   AF-A0A813IQA8-F1
#
_cell.length_a   1.000
_cell.length_b   1.000
_cell.length_c   1.000
_cell.angle_alpha   90.00
_cell.angle_beta   90.00
_cell.angle_gamma   90.00
#
_symmetry.space_group_name_H-M   'P 1'
#
loop_
_entity.id
_entity.type
_entity.pdbx_description
1 polymer ?
#
loop_
_entity_poly.entity_id
_entity_poly.type
_entity_poly.pdbx_seq_one_letter_code
_entity_poly.pdbx_strand_id
1 'polypeptide(L)'
;VGAVASLLLPAGSLLVRERPVLSGRLGSSPERKQFRSLPAAKQKAVYDLCDAYADGPRNEDKTLEGIFSTNALPRGARSEETMLCLLASRFNHSCAPNAEYLWDESSK
;
A
#
# COMPACT_ATOMS: atom_id res chain seq x y z
N VAL A 1 13.21 0.38 2.78
CA VAL A 1 13.18 1.76 3.35
C VAL A 1 12.06 1.79 4.39
N GLY A 2 12.27 2.43 5.55
CA GLY A 2 11.22 2.61 6.57
C GLY A 2 10.83 4.07 6.74
N ALA A 3 9.68 4.33 7.37
CA ALA A 3 9.18 5.67 7.69
C ALA A 3 9.65 6.10 9.10
N VAL A 4 10.09 7.36 9.23
CA VAL A 4 10.50 7.96 10.50
C VAL A 4 9.85 9.33 10.62
N ALA A 5 9.30 9.63 11.80
CA ALA A 5 8.74 10.95 12.08
C ALA A 5 9.86 12.00 12.19
N SER A 6 9.67 13.14 11.54
CA SER A 6 10.59 14.29 11.65
C SER A 6 10.28 15.21 12.82
N LEU A 7 9.15 14.98 13.51
CA LEU A 7 8.63 15.82 14.58
C LEU A 7 8.12 14.93 15.73
N LEU A 8 8.00 15.52 16.92
CA LEU A 8 7.36 14.88 18.05
C LEU A 8 5.85 14.75 17.79
N LEU A 9 5.33 13.53 17.93
CA LEU A 9 3.92 13.21 17.69
C LEU A 9 3.28 12.71 18.98
N PRO A 10 2.31 13.44 19.56
CA PRO A 10 1.49 12.93 20.64
C PRO A 10 0.71 11.68 20.21
N ALA A 11 0.41 10.80 21.17
CA ALA A 11 -0.46 9.65 20.93
C ALA A 11 -1.83 10.10 20.39
N GLY A 12 -2.32 9.41 19.35
CA GLY A 12 -3.57 9.76 18.66
C GLY A 12 -3.44 10.82 17.56
N SER A 13 -2.23 11.30 17.27
CA SER A 13 -2.00 12.23 16.16
C SER A 13 -2.27 11.57 14.80
N LEU A 14 -2.89 12.32 13.88
CA LEU A 14 -3.01 11.91 12.49
C LEU A 14 -1.64 11.96 11.81
N LEU A 15 -1.14 10.81 11.35
CA LEU A 15 0.15 10.71 10.67
C LEU A 15 0.04 10.97 9.17
N VAL A 16 -0.85 10.24 8.51
CA VAL A 16 -1.08 10.30 7.07
C VAL A 16 -2.57 10.08 6.82
N ARG A 17 -3.13 10.84 5.88
CA ARG A 17 -4.43 10.56 5.26
C ARG A 17 -4.23 10.52 3.76
N GLU A 18 -4.59 9.41 3.15
CA GLU A 18 -4.29 9.14 1.74
C GLU A 18 -5.46 8.42 1.08
N ARG A 19 -5.70 8.73 -0.20
CA ARG A 19 -6.61 7.95 -1.04
C ARG A 19 -5.85 6.83 -1.75
N PRO A 20 -6.44 5.63 -1.86
CA PRO A 20 -5.81 4.53 -2.58
C PRO A 20 -5.58 4.89 -4.05
N VAL A 21 -4.47 4.41 -4.58
CA VAL A 21 -4.18 4.48 -6.02
C VAL A 21 -4.69 3.26 -6.75
N LEU A 22 -4.74 2.11 -6.09
CA LEU A 22 -5.33 0.87 -6.60
C LEU A 22 -6.22 0.23 -5.55
N SER A 23 -7.21 -0.52 -6.01
CA SER A 23 -8.13 -1.28 -5.18
C SER A 23 -8.33 -2.66 -5.81
N GLY A 24 -8.50 -3.68 -4.98
CA GLY A 24 -8.69 -5.05 -5.43
C GLY A 24 -9.26 -5.93 -4.34
N ARG A 25 -9.33 -7.23 -4.59
CA ARG A 25 -9.67 -8.22 -3.56
C ARG A 25 -8.41 -8.91 -3.07
N LEU A 26 -8.44 -9.32 -1.81
CA LEU A 26 -7.39 -10.14 -1.23
C LEU A 26 -7.18 -11.42 -2.06
N GLY A 27 -5.94 -11.70 -2.44
CA GLY A 27 -5.58 -12.87 -3.25
C GLY A 27 -5.92 -12.77 -4.73
N SER A 28 -6.34 -11.59 -5.22
CA SER A 28 -6.57 -11.32 -6.64
C SER A 28 -5.59 -10.27 -7.17
N SER A 29 -5.25 -10.38 -8.45
CA SER A 29 -4.47 -9.35 -9.12
C SER A 29 -5.31 -8.05 -9.27
N PRO A 30 -4.74 -6.86 -9.05
CA PRO A 30 -5.46 -5.61 -9.24
C PRO A 30 -5.82 -5.39 -10.71
N GLU A 31 -6.90 -4.66 -10.97
CA GLU A 31 -7.33 -4.36 -12.33
C GLU A 31 -6.27 -3.50 -13.07
N ARG A 32 -5.66 -4.07 -14.12
CA ARG A 32 -4.67 -3.35 -14.95
C ARG A 32 -5.22 -2.07 -15.56
N LYS A 33 -6.54 -1.97 -15.79
CA LYS A 33 -7.20 -0.77 -16.30
C LYS A 33 -7.10 0.39 -15.30
N GLN A 34 -7.26 0.12 -14.00
CA GLN A 34 -7.10 1.12 -12.94
C GLN A 34 -5.67 1.64 -12.90
N PHE A 35 -4.67 0.75 -13.02
CA PHE A 35 -3.28 1.17 -13.07
C PHE A 35 -2.97 2.05 -14.28
N ARG A 36 -3.43 1.66 -15.48
CA ARG A 36 -3.19 2.41 -16.72
C ARG A 36 -3.86 3.80 -16.72
N SER A 37 -4.93 4.00 -15.96
CA SER A 37 -5.59 5.31 -15.84
C SER A 37 -4.90 6.26 -14.85
N LEU A 38 -3.93 5.77 -14.06
CA LEU A 38 -3.15 6.63 -13.17
C LEU A 38 -2.23 7.57 -13.97
N PRO A 39 -1.95 8.78 -13.46
CA PRO A 39 -0.87 9.62 -13.99
C PRO A 39 0.47 8.87 -14.03
N ALA A 40 1.31 9.15 -15.01
CA ALA A 40 2.61 8.48 -15.19
C ALA A 40 3.48 8.52 -13.92
N ALA A 41 3.46 9.64 -13.18
CA ALA A 41 4.16 9.77 -11.90
C ALA A 41 3.68 8.76 -10.85
N LYS A 42 2.35 8.51 -10.76
CA LYS A 42 1.78 7.52 -9.85
C LYS A 42 2.05 6.09 -10.32
N GLN A 43 2.01 5.84 -11.63
CA GLN A 43 2.40 4.54 -12.20
C GLN A 43 3.84 4.19 -11.83
N LYS A 44 4.76 5.14 -12.01
CA LYS A 44 6.15 5.00 -11.58
C LYS A 44 6.24 4.75 -10.07
N ALA A 45 5.55 5.55 -9.26
CA ALA A 45 5.58 5.42 -7.80
C ALA A 45 5.07 4.04 -7.31
N VAL A 46 4.05 3.46 -7.97
CA VAL A 46 3.63 2.07 -7.73
C VAL A 46 4.76 1.10 -8.03
N TYR A 47 5.41 1.22 -9.20
CA TYR A 47 6.56 0.38 -9.56
C TYR A 47 7.83 0.65 -8.75
N ASP A 48 7.87 1.73 -7.95
CA ASP A 48 8.94 1.99 -6.97
C ASP A 48 8.66 1.32 -5.60
N LEU A 49 7.52 0.65 -5.38
CA LEU A 49 7.21 -0.11 -4.15
C LEU A 49 7.88 -1.49 -4.14
N CYS A 50 7.95 -2.20 -3.01
CA CYS A 50 8.56 -3.54 -2.99
C CYS A 50 7.71 -4.55 -3.78
N ASP A 51 8.34 -5.58 -4.35
CA ASP A 51 7.65 -6.80 -4.80
C ASP A 51 8.37 -7.98 -4.16
N ALA A 52 7.77 -8.56 -3.11
CA ALA A 52 8.37 -9.67 -2.36
C ALA A 52 8.40 -10.97 -3.18
N TYR A 53 7.75 -11.01 -4.35
CA TYR A 53 7.67 -12.20 -5.21
C TYR A 53 8.68 -12.15 -6.36
N ALA A 54 9.30 -11.00 -6.62
CA ALA A 54 10.29 -10.83 -7.70
C ALA A 54 11.62 -11.55 -7.43
N ASP A 55 11.97 -11.81 -6.16
CA ASP A 55 13.26 -12.39 -5.75
C ASP A 55 13.28 -13.94 -5.74
N GLY A 56 12.43 -14.58 -6.56
CA GLY A 56 12.41 -16.04 -6.72
C GLY A 56 13.54 -16.59 -7.61
N PRO A 57 13.84 -17.91 -7.56
CA PRO A 57 14.89 -18.56 -8.36
C PRO A 57 14.68 -18.51 -9.89
N ARG A 58 13.60 -17.87 -10.35
CA ARG A 58 13.23 -17.71 -11.76
C ARG A 58 13.54 -16.33 -12.35
N ASN A 59 14.12 -15.39 -11.58
CA ASN A 59 14.36 -14.00 -12.03
C ASN A 59 13.10 -13.42 -12.70
N GLU A 60 11.96 -13.52 -12.03
CA GLU A 60 10.73 -12.94 -12.58
C GLU A 60 10.77 -11.43 -12.37
N ASP A 61 10.66 -10.68 -13.46
CA ASP A 61 10.54 -9.23 -13.41
C ASP A 61 9.41 -8.84 -12.46
N LYS A 62 9.64 -7.77 -11.71
CA LYS A 62 8.67 -7.14 -10.84
C LYS A 62 7.30 -7.01 -11.50
N THR A 63 6.26 -7.48 -10.83
CA THR A 63 4.89 -7.49 -11.36
C THR A 63 3.97 -6.56 -10.59
N LEU A 64 2.95 -6.02 -11.27
CA LEU A 64 1.92 -5.23 -10.59
C LEU A 64 1.18 -6.03 -9.51
N GLU A 65 0.99 -7.33 -9.74
CA GLU A 65 0.34 -8.24 -8.79
C GLU A 65 1.21 -8.48 -7.56
N GLY A 66 2.49 -8.79 -7.74
CA GLY A 66 3.42 -8.98 -6.63
C GLY A 66 3.60 -7.70 -5.81
N ILE A 67 3.70 -6.54 -6.46
CA ILE A 67 3.67 -5.23 -5.79
C ILE A 67 2.39 -5.08 -4.97
N PHE A 68 1.22 -5.32 -5.57
CA PHE A 68 -0.05 -5.11 -4.89
C PHE A 68 -0.21 -6.06 -3.70
N SER A 69 0.06 -7.36 -3.87
CA SER A 69 0.02 -8.36 -2.80
C SER A 69 1.00 -8.06 -1.66
N THR A 70 2.14 -7.43 -1.97
CA THR A 70 3.15 -7.08 -0.95
C THR A 70 2.77 -5.85 -0.12
N ASN A 71 2.09 -4.87 -0.73
CA ASN A 71 1.95 -3.53 -0.15
C ASN A 71 0.50 -3.09 0.14
N ALA A 72 -0.50 -3.77 -0.41
CA ALA A 72 -1.89 -3.39 -0.20
C ALA A 72 -2.35 -3.68 1.24
N LEU A 73 -3.13 -2.76 1.79
CA LEU A 73 -3.70 -2.85 3.12
C LEU A 73 -5.15 -3.33 3.03
N PRO A 74 -5.61 -4.23 3.93
CA PRO A 74 -7.02 -4.54 4.05
C PRO A 74 -7.84 -3.28 4.33
N ARG A 75 -8.96 -3.10 3.61
CA ARG A 75 -9.91 -2.00 3.87
C ARG A 75 -10.48 -2.08 5.29
N GLY A 76 -10.55 -3.26 5.88
CA GLY A 76 -10.92 -3.45 7.28
C GLY A 76 -11.21 -4.92 7.60
N ALA A 77 -11.40 -5.22 8.89
CA ALA A 77 -11.52 -6.60 9.38
C ALA A 77 -12.69 -7.42 8.79
N ARG A 78 -13.70 -6.77 8.19
CA ARG A 78 -14.89 -7.42 7.60
C ARG A 78 -14.99 -7.24 6.09
N SER A 79 -13.93 -6.78 5.43
CA SER A 79 -13.91 -6.56 3.99
C SER A 79 -12.88 -7.47 3.32
N GLU A 80 -13.26 -8.06 2.17
CA GLU A 80 -12.32 -8.73 1.27
C GLU A 80 -11.53 -7.73 0.41
N GLU A 81 -11.88 -6.45 0.48
CA GLU A 81 -11.23 -5.42 -0.31
C GLU A 81 -9.89 -5.02 0.29
N THR A 82 -8.94 -4.80 -0.60
CA THR A 82 -7.57 -4.38 -0.30
C THR A 82 -7.26 -3.14 -1.12
N MET A 83 -6.46 -2.27 -0.52
CA MET A 83 -6.23 -0.90 -0.98
C MET A 83 -4.73 -0.62 -1.00
N LEU A 84 -4.23 -0.19 -2.16
CA LEU A 84 -2.84 0.23 -2.28
C LEU A 84 -2.75 1.75 -2.10
N CYS A 85 -2.09 2.17 -1.03
CA CYS A 85 -1.84 3.57 -0.67
C CYS A 85 -0.32 3.82 -0.70
N LEU A 86 0.17 4.75 -1.52
CA LEU A 86 1.60 4.88 -1.82
C LEU A 86 2.43 5.27 -0.60
N LEU A 87 1.93 6.20 0.22
CA LEU A 87 2.62 6.66 1.44
C LEU A 87 2.48 5.63 2.55
N ALA A 88 1.26 5.10 2.75
CA ALA A 88 1.02 4.09 3.79
C ALA A 88 1.86 2.81 3.56
N SER A 89 2.08 2.42 2.30
CA SER A 89 2.92 1.27 1.92
C SER A 89 4.41 1.42 2.28
N ARG A 90 4.86 2.60 2.72
CA ARG A 90 6.25 2.83 3.15
C ARG A 90 6.47 2.57 4.64
N PHE A 91 5.40 2.33 5.40
CA PHE A 91 5.49 1.97 6.81
C PHE A 91 5.85 0.48 6.93
N ASN A 92 6.89 0.17 7.71
CA ASN A 92 7.33 -1.20 7.90
C ASN A 92 6.45 -1.94 8.88
N HIS A 93 6.43 -3.26 8.76
CA HIS A 93 5.84 -4.15 9.75
C HIS A 93 6.64 -4.15 11.06
N SER A 94 5.93 -4.20 12.19
CA SER A 94 6.45 -4.52 13.52
C SER A 94 5.36 -5.27 14.28
N CYS A 95 5.72 -6.32 15.02
CA CYS A 95 4.79 -7.03 15.91
C CYS A 95 4.34 -6.16 17.10
N ALA A 96 5.09 -5.10 17.41
CA ALA A 96 4.74 -4.06 18.37
C ALA A 96 4.71 -2.71 17.62
N PRO A 97 3.65 -2.43 16.85
CA PRO A 97 3.56 -1.22 16.06
C PRO A 97 3.38 0.00 16.95
N ASN A 98 3.92 1.14 16.51
CA ASN A 98 3.76 2.45 17.16
C ASN A 98 2.78 3.37 16.40
N ALA A 99 2.16 2.85 15.35
CA ALA A 99 1.14 3.52 14.55
C ALA A 99 0.05 2.51 14.21
N GLU A 100 -1.19 2.99 14.14
CA GLU A 100 -2.35 2.22 13.73
C GLU A 100 -2.99 2.91 12.52
N TYR A 101 -3.60 2.13 11.64
CA TYR A 101 -4.39 2.66 10.54
C TYR A 101 -5.85 2.30 10.73
N LEU A 102 -6.73 3.18 10.27
CA LEU A 102 -8.16 2.93 10.20
C LEU A 102 -8.65 3.37 8.82
N TRP A 103 -9.65 2.65 8.32
CA TRP A 103 -10.33 3.05 7.09
C TRP A 103 -11.50 3.97 7.42
N ASP A 104 -11.56 5.10 6.73
CA ASP A 104 -12.58 6.12 6.89
C ASP A 104 -13.39 6.26 5.60
N GLU A 105 -14.62 5.74 5.62
CA GLU A 105 -15.58 5.85 4.51
C GLU A 105 -15.97 7.30 4.18
N SER A 106 -15.83 8.20 5.16
CA SER A 106 -16.26 9.59 5.04
C SER A 106 -15.17 10.52 4.50
N SER A 107 -13.95 10.02 4.29
CA SER A 107 -12.84 10.79 3.76
C SER A 107 -13.07 11.14 2.29
N LYS A 108 -13.66 12.34 2.08
CA LYS A 108 -14.00 12.90 0.77
C LYS A 108 -12.83 13.33 -0.07
#